data_AF-A0A3Q0J0B0-F1
#
_entry.id   AF-A0A3Q0J0B0-F1
#
_cell.length_a   1.000
_cell.length_b   1.000
_cell.length_c   1.000
_cell.angle_alpha   90.00
_cell.angle_beta   90.00
_cell.angle_gamma   90.00
#
_symmetry.space_group_name_H-M   'P 1'
#
loop_
_entity.id
_entity.type
_entity.pdbx_description
1 polymer ?
#
loop_
_entity_poly.entity_id
_entity_poly.type
_entity_poly.pdbx_seq_one_letter_code
_entity_poly.pdbx_strand_id
1 'polypeptide(L)'
;MNFGGTIRLNPVGVFVSFLMIVLFLLYLRSGKQPDEVKYVFQKKSLDKVNLKKLLIAAIQAAENGGKEVIKVYLNGNLNEKSKGKTLEGANDPVTDADMKSHCAMYYSLVDQFPNIHIISEENIPRDKCQAKMSPSVNPTMDEEGLNNIEANAMHVESVAAEDVTVWIDPLDATQEFTENLLDYVTTMVCVAVRGVPVIGVIHKPFGEQPHQTYWSWNQRGMSSSLLLLKHTRSESSDSPSIIVSRSHAGKVKAELEAKLGSKLQIITAGGAGYKALEVAGSNASAYIHSTKIKKWDICAGDAILRALGGQMVTLNGDRITYDAQTNVVNSDGVFAYRTERKGLWRVLKHAPPTGSDGASCPRSVSGYKALEVAGSNASAYIHSTKIKKWDICAGDAILRALGGQMVTLNGERITYDAQTNVVNSDGVFAYRTERKGLWRVLKHAPPTGSDGA
;
A
#
# COMPACT_ATOMS: atom_id res chain seq x y z
N MET A 1 58.42 -48.32 8.79
CA MET A 1 58.08 -46.95 9.25
C MET A 1 58.07 -46.98 10.77
N ASN A 2 59.10 -46.43 11.41
CA ASN A 2 59.22 -46.38 12.87
C ASN A 2 58.37 -45.23 13.42
N PHE A 3 57.15 -45.52 13.88
CA PHE A 3 56.36 -44.60 14.69
C PHE A 3 56.74 -44.76 16.18
N GLY A 4 58.02 -44.53 16.49
CA GLY A 4 58.53 -44.52 17.86
C GLY A 4 58.56 -43.11 18.43
N GLY A 5 57.40 -42.47 18.57
CA GLY A 5 57.28 -41.18 19.24
C GLY A 5 56.84 -41.35 20.68
N THR A 6 57.74 -41.14 21.65
CA THR A 6 57.37 -41.06 23.07
C THR A 6 56.62 -39.75 23.32
N ILE A 7 55.30 -39.81 23.47
CA ILE A 7 54.47 -38.67 23.85
C ILE A 7 54.72 -38.37 25.32
N ARG A 8 55.43 -37.27 25.60
CA ARG A 8 55.58 -36.74 26.96
C ARG A 8 54.39 -35.83 27.26
N LEU A 9 53.40 -36.38 27.98
CA LEU A 9 52.25 -35.59 28.43
C LEU A 9 52.68 -34.68 29.58
N ASN A 10 52.34 -33.39 29.48
CA ASN A 10 52.57 -32.44 30.56
C ASN A 10 51.65 -32.81 31.73
N PRO A 11 52.18 -33.13 32.93
CA PRO A 11 51.37 -33.54 34.07
C PRO A 11 50.32 -32.50 34.46
N VAL A 12 50.62 -31.21 34.28
CA VAL A 12 49.65 -30.12 34.50
C VAL A 12 48.53 -30.16 33.46
N GLY A 13 48.86 -30.41 32.19
CA GLY A 13 47.87 -30.50 31.12
C GLY A 13 46.94 -31.71 31.29
N VAL A 14 47.49 -32.85 31.73
CA VAL A 14 46.68 -34.05 32.05
C VAL A 14 45.73 -33.78 33.21
N PHE A 15 46.22 -33.11 34.26
CA PHE A 15 45.40 -32.74 35.41
C PHE A 15 44.26 -31.78 35.03
N VAL A 16 44.54 -30.75 34.22
CA VAL A 16 43.51 -29.81 33.73
C VAL A 16 42.48 -30.53 32.86
N SER A 17 42.93 -31.44 31.98
CA SER A 17 42.02 -32.20 31.11
C SER A 17 41.12 -33.14 31.92
N PHE A 18 41.67 -33.79 32.93
CA PHE A 18 40.90 -34.63 33.86
C PHE A 18 39.90 -33.81 34.68
N LEU A 19 40.31 -32.65 35.20
CA LEU A 19 39.44 -31.74 35.94
C LEU A 19 38.26 -31.27 35.08
N MET A 20 38.50 -30.93 33.80
CA MET A 20 37.44 -30.53 32.86
C MET A 20 36.46 -31.67 32.58
N ILE A 21 36.95 -32.91 32.43
CA ILE A 21 36.10 -34.09 32.25
C ILE A 21 35.26 -34.35 33.50
N VAL A 22 35.85 -34.23 34.70
CA VAL A 22 35.13 -34.39 35.97
C VAL A 22 34.06 -33.31 36.13
N LEU A 23 34.38 -32.04 35.84
CA LEU A 23 33.40 -30.95 35.87
C LEU A 23 32.26 -31.16 34.87
N PHE A 24 32.57 -31.66 33.67
CA PHE A 24 31.57 -32.01 32.66
C PHE A 24 30.66 -33.15 33.11
N LEU A 25 31.23 -34.20 33.72
CA LEU A 25 30.45 -35.32 34.27
C LEU A 25 29.60 -34.90 35.48
N LEU A 26 30.11 -33.99 36.33
CA LEU A 26 29.35 -33.40 37.43
C LEU A 26 28.21 -32.50 36.91
N TYR A 27 28.44 -31.75 35.82
CA TYR A 27 27.40 -30.98 35.13
C TYR A 27 26.29 -31.89 34.59
N LEU A 28 26.66 -32.99 33.92
CA LEU A 28 25.69 -33.98 33.42
C LEU A 28 24.94 -34.70 34.54
N ARG A 29 25.60 -34.96 35.69
CA ARG A 29 25.02 -35.64 36.84
C ARG A 29 24.19 -34.73 37.74
N SER A 30 24.43 -33.41 37.71
CA SER A 30 23.69 -32.42 38.50
C SER A 30 22.21 -32.33 38.12
N GLY A 31 21.75 -33.00 37.06
CA GLY A 31 20.33 -33.07 36.70
C GLY A 31 19.69 -31.72 36.38
N LYS A 32 20.49 -30.64 36.33
CA LYS A 32 20.08 -29.34 35.80
C LYS A 32 20.01 -29.50 34.30
N GLN A 33 18.87 -30.00 33.85
CA GLN A 33 18.40 -29.77 32.50
C GLN A 33 18.61 -28.27 32.21
N PRO A 34 19.30 -27.90 31.12
CA PRO A 34 19.31 -26.52 30.69
C PRO A 34 17.89 -26.20 30.20
N ASP A 35 17.04 -25.82 31.15
CA ASP A 35 15.91 -24.96 30.86
C ASP A 35 16.53 -23.68 30.25
N GLU A 36 16.14 -23.38 29.00
CA GLU A 36 16.47 -22.14 28.28
C GLU A 36 17.87 -21.93 27.66
N VAL A 37 18.48 -22.92 27.01
CA VAL A 37 19.46 -22.62 25.94
C VAL A 37 19.16 -23.41 24.67
N LYS A 38 17.97 -23.17 24.10
CA LYS A 38 17.73 -23.38 22.67
C LYS A 38 18.40 -22.22 21.92
N TYR A 39 19.61 -22.49 21.46
CA TYR A 39 20.30 -21.76 20.40
C TYR A 39 19.34 -21.36 19.26
N VAL A 40 19.01 -20.07 19.16
CA VAL A 40 19.15 -19.11 18.04
C VAL A 40 19.13 -19.63 16.58
N PHE A 41 18.52 -20.78 16.30
CA PHE A 41 17.86 -21.03 15.02
C PHE A 41 16.37 -20.93 15.29
N GLN A 42 15.87 -19.71 15.12
CA GLN A 42 14.48 -19.33 15.18
C GLN A 42 13.64 -20.39 14.45
N LYS A 43 12.93 -21.21 15.23
CA LYS A 43 11.88 -22.09 14.73
C LYS A 43 10.78 -21.16 14.21
N LYS A 44 10.93 -20.70 12.97
CA LYS A 44 9.89 -20.00 12.21
C LYS A 44 8.60 -20.78 12.43
N SER A 45 7.55 -20.15 12.92
CA SER A 45 6.34 -20.88 13.30
C SER A 45 5.86 -21.71 12.11
N LEU A 46 5.58 -22.99 12.35
CA LEU A 46 5.08 -23.92 11.32
C LEU A 46 3.62 -23.64 10.95
N ASP A 47 2.98 -22.69 11.65
CA ASP A 47 1.59 -22.32 11.45
C ASP A 47 1.46 -21.53 10.16
N LYS A 48 0.84 -22.18 9.17
CA LYS A 48 0.54 -21.59 7.88
C LYS A 48 -0.92 -21.17 7.82
N VAL A 49 -1.16 -20.02 7.22
CA VAL A 49 -2.48 -19.43 7.01
C VAL A 49 -2.85 -19.56 5.54
N ASN A 50 -4.02 -20.13 5.27
CA ASN A 50 -4.56 -20.18 3.92
C ASN A 50 -5.18 -18.81 3.55
N LEU A 51 -4.59 -18.13 2.57
CA LEU A 51 -5.01 -16.78 2.17
C LEU A 51 -6.40 -16.75 1.53
N LYS A 52 -6.86 -17.84 0.91
CA LYS A 52 -8.22 -17.92 0.37
C LYS A 52 -9.25 -17.94 1.49
N LYS A 53 -9.01 -18.75 2.53
CA LYS A 53 -9.85 -18.75 3.74
C LYS A 53 -9.84 -17.39 4.42
N LEU A 54 -8.67 -16.75 4.51
CA LEU A 54 -8.54 -15.42 5.08
C LEU A 54 -9.26 -14.35 4.26
N LEU A 55 -9.24 -14.42 2.92
CA LEU A 55 -10.03 -13.54 2.05
C LEU A 55 -11.53 -13.69 2.32
N ILE A 56 -12.05 -14.93 2.39
CA ILE A 56 -13.47 -15.20 2.68
C ILE A 56 -13.85 -14.62 4.04
N ALA A 57 -13.01 -14.84 5.06
CA ALA A 57 -13.25 -14.30 6.39
C ALA A 57 -13.17 -12.76 6.42
N ALA A 58 -12.26 -12.15 5.66
CA ALA A 58 -12.15 -10.70 5.54
C ALA A 58 -13.38 -10.07 4.87
N ILE A 59 -13.91 -10.71 3.83
CA ILE A 59 -15.18 -10.32 3.18
C ILE A 59 -16.32 -10.38 4.20
N GLN A 60 -16.45 -11.51 4.89
CA GLN A 60 -17.50 -11.72 5.88
C GLN A 60 -17.40 -10.73 7.06
N ALA A 61 -16.18 -10.42 7.51
CA ALA A 61 -15.93 -9.44 8.54
C ALA A 61 -16.45 -8.06 8.10
N ALA A 62 -16.02 -7.56 6.93
CA ALA A 62 -16.46 -6.26 6.42
C ALA A 62 -17.99 -6.17 6.25
N GLU A 63 -18.61 -7.18 5.65
CA GLU A 63 -20.08 -7.21 5.50
C GLU A 63 -20.82 -7.21 6.85
N ASN A 64 -20.31 -7.95 7.83
CA ASN A 64 -20.92 -8.00 9.16
C ASN A 64 -20.71 -6.68 9.92
N GLY A 65 -19.53 -6.06 9.79
CA GLY A 65 -19.29 -4.70 10.30
C GLY A 65 -20.29 -3.72 9.71
N GLY A 66 -20.45 -3.70 8.38
CA GLY A 66 -21.43 -2.88 7.68
C GLY A 66 -22.87 -3.08 8.17
N LYS A 67 -23.29 -4.33 8.43
CA LYS A 67 -24.62 -4.63 9.01
C LYS A 67 -24.79 -3.99 10.38
N GLU A 68 -23.77 -4.02 11.24
CA GLU A 68 -23.83 -3.37 12.55
C GLU A 68 -23.88 -1.83 12.42
N VAL A 69 -23.15 -1.25 11.47
CA VAL A 69 -23.22 0.18 11.15
C VAL A 69 -24.65 0.59 10.75
N ILE A 70 -25.28 -0.17 9.84
CA ILE A 70 -26.67 0.05 9.42
C ILE A 70 -27.63 -0.06 10.60
N LYS A 71 -27.49 -1.09 11.45
CA LYS A 71 -28.35 -1.27 12.63
C LYS A 71 -28.28 -0.08 13.58
N VAL A 72 -27.08 0.44 13.86
CA VAL A 72 -26.92 1.62 14.72
C VAL A 72 -27.56 2.84 14.08
N TYR A 73 -27.32 3.06 12.79
CA TYR A 73 -27.90 4.17 12.05
C TYR A 73 -29.44 4.14 12.09
N LEU A 74 -30.06 2.99 11.80
CA LEU A 74 -31.52 2.82 11.80
C LEU A 74 -32.16 2.97 13.19
N ASN A 75 -31.41 2.69 14.26
CA ASN A 75 -31.89 2.92 15.63
C ASN A 75 -31.96 4.42 15.99
N GLY A 76 -31.36 5.31 15.19
CA GLY A 76 -31.44 6.76 15.33
C GLY A 76 -30.65 7.37 16.50
N ASN A 77 -29.98 6.55 17.32
CA ASN A 77 -29.10 7.01 18.38
C ASN A 77 -27.66 6.54 18.13
N LEU A 78 -26.84 7.46 17.60
CA LEU A 78 -25.44 7.18 17.29
C LEU A 78 -24.54 7.17 18.54
N ASN A 79 -24.99 7.79 19.65
CA ASN A 79 -24.18 8.01 20.86
C ASN A 79 -22.77 8.55 20.53
N GLU A 80 -22.72 9.59 19.68
CA GLU A 80 -21.47 10.23 19.26
C GLU A 80 -20.67 10.74 20.47
N LYS A 81 -19.39 10.40 20.47
CA LYS A 81 -18.37 10.82 21.43
C LYS A 81 -17.17 11.34 20.65
N SER A 82 -16.25 11.97 21.37
CA SER A 82 -14.97 12.42 20.81
C SER A 82 -13.83 11.62 21.42
N LYS A 83 -12.93 11.09 20.59
CA LYS A 83 -11.63 10.54 21.03
C LYS A 83 -10.62 11.64 21.38
N GLY A 84 -10.99 12.90 21.18
CA GLY A 84 -10.15 14.07 21.36
C GLY A 84 -10.07 14.88 20.07
N LYS A 85 -8.91 15.52 19.88
CA LYS A 85 -8.60 16.19 18.62
C LYS A 85 -7.66 15.33 17.80
N THR A 86 -7.86 15.31 16.49
CA THR A 86 -6.86 14.80 15.56
C THR A 86 -5.56 15.58 15.71
N LEU A 87 -4.46 15.08 15.15
CA LEU A 87 -3.16 15.77 15.19
C LEU A 87 -3.20 17.13 14.48
N GLU A 88 -4.24 17.37 13.69
CA GLU A 88 -4.55 18.58 12.95
C GLU A 88 -5.50 19.52 13.72
N GLY A 89 -6.00 19.11 14.89
CA GLY A 89 -6.85 19.93 15.75
C GLY A 89 -8.35 19.83 15.47
N ALA A 90 -8.78 18.99 14.52
CA ALA A 90 -10.20 18.69 14.25
C ALA A 90 -10.75 17.73 15.31
N ASN A 91 -12.07 17.71 15.51
CA ASN A 91 -12.69 16.70 16.36
C ASN A 91 -12.51 15.31 15.74
N ASP A 92 -12.24 14.30 16.56
CA ASP A 92 -12.12 12.90 16.16
C ASP A 92 -13.34 12.12 16.69
N PRO A 93 -14.46 12.08 15.93
CA PRO A 93 -15.70 11.49 16.41
C PRO A 93 -15.61 9.96 16.45
N VAL A 94 -16.35 9.37 17.39
CA VAL A 94 -16.56 7.93 17.50
C VAL A 94 -17.98 7.66 17.95
N THR A 95 -18.61 6.63 17.40
CA THR A 95 -20.01 6.29 17.66
C THR A 95 -20.14 4.85 18.15
N ASP A 96 -21.35 4.47 18.55
CA ASP A 96 -21.65 3.05 18.83
C ASP A 96 -21.52 2.17 17.57
N ALA A 97 -21.58 2.75 16.37
CA ALA A 97 -21.42 2.02 15.11
C ALA A 97 -19.96 1.55 14.94
N ASP A 98 -18.98 2.41 15.22
CA ASP A 98 -17.55 2.07 15.19
C ASP A 98 -17.25 0.91 16.14
N MET A 99 -17.76 0.99 17.38
CA MET A 99 -17.58 -0.03 18.41
C MET A 99 -18.23 -1.37 18.04
N LYS A 100 -19.48 -1.37 17.58
CA LYS A 100 -20.19 -2.62 17.23
C LYS A 100 -19.62 -3.25 15.96
N SER A 101 -19.25 -2.43 14.98
CA SER A 101 -18.58 -2.90 13.76
C SER A 101 -17.21 -3.51 14.08
N HIS A 102 -16.41 -2.85 14.94
CA HIS A 102 -15.17 -3.41 15.46
C HIS A 102 -15.37 -4.78 16.11
N CYS A 103 -16.35 -4.91 17.01
CA CYS A 103 -16.64 -6.19 17.65
C CYS A 103 -16.95 -7.31 16.64
N ALA A 104 -17.77 -7.01 15.63
CA ALA A 104 -18.14 -7.98 14.60
C ALA A 104 -16.96 -8.37 13.71
N MET A 105 -16.12 -7.40 13.34
CA MET A 105 -14.98 -7.60 12.44
C MET A 105 -13.77 -8.22 13.13
N TYR A 106 -13.29 -7.58 14.19
CA TYR A 106 -12.05 -7.96 14.88
C TYR A 106 -12.16 -9.35 15.49
N TYR A 107 -13.17 -9.61 16.32
CA TYR A 107 -13.27 -10.88 17.04
C TYR A 107 -13.63 -12.07 16.13
N SER A 108 -14.35 -11.85 15.03
CA SER A 108 -14.59 -12.92 14.05
C SER A 108 -13.32 -13.36 13.32
N LEU A 109 -12.36 -12.44 13.13
CA LEU A 109 -11.05 -12.76 12.55
C LEU A 109 -10.09 -13.36 13.61
N VAL A 110 -10.07 -12.81 14.84
CA VAL A 110 -9.27 -13.38 15.94
C VAL A 110 -9.65 -14.84 16.23
N ASP A 111 -10.94 -15.15 16.25
CA ASP A 111 -11.42 -16.51 16.54
C ASP A 111 -11.04 -17.53 15.46
N GLN A 112 -10.97 -17.09 14.19
CA GLN A 112 -10.63 -17.96 13.06
C GLN A 112 -9.12 -18.05 12.80
N PHE A 113 -8.37 -16.99 13.12
CA PHE A 113 -6.94 -16.88 12.84
C PHE A 113 -6.20 -16.33 14.08
N PRO A 114 -6.04 -17.12 15.15
CA PRO A 114 -5.45 -16.64 16.41
C PRO A 114 -3.95 -16.30 16.33
N ASN A 115 -3.24 -16.79 15.30
CA ASN A 115 -1.78 -16.71 15.21
C ASN A 115 -1.28 -15.64 14.22
N ILE A 116 -2.17 -14.85 13.61
CA ILE A 116 -1.80 -13.71 12.76
C ILE A 116 -1.86 -12.39 13.54
N HIS A 117 -1.16 -11.37 13.05
CA HIS A 117 -1.31 -10.04 13.60
C HIS A 117 -2.59 -9.40 13.06
N ILE A 118 -3.49 -8.95 13.95
CA ILE A 118 -4.72 -8.23 13.59
C ILE A 118 -4.71 -6.90 14.33
N ILE A 119 -4.81 -5.80 13.60
CA ILE A 119 -4.77 -4.43 14.10
C ILE A 119 -6.04 -3.74 13.64
N SER A 120 -6.83 -3.22 14.57
CA SER A 120 -8.02 -2.42 14.28
C SER A 120 -7.82 -0.99 14.78
N GLU A 121 -8.48 -0.03 14.12
CA GLU A 121 -8.55 1.34 14.64
C GLU A 121 -9.07 1.37 16.08
N GLU A 122 -10.16 0.66 16.32
CA GLU A 122 -10.80 0.61 17.62
C GLU A 122 -10.20 -0.48 18.49
N ASN A 123 -10.27 -0.27 19.80
CA ASN A 123 -9.74 -1.21 20.76
C ASN A 123 -10.65 -1.27 21.99
N ILE A 124 -11.60 -2.20 21.97
CA ILE A 124 -12.46 -2.49 23.12
C ILE A 124 -12.34 -3.97 23.53
N PRO A 125 -12.25 -4.26 24.85
CA PRO A 125 -12.23 -5.62 25.36
C PRO A 125 -13.46 -6.47 24.97
N ARG A 126 -13.26 -7.78 24.78
CA ARG A 126 -14.31 -8.70 24.30
C ARG A 126 -15.54 -8.72 25.21
N ASP A 127 -15.37 -8.63 26.53
CA ASP A 127 -16.46 -8.57 27.50
C ASP A 127 -17.37 -7.35 27.31
N LYS A 128 -16.86 -6.29 26.70
CA LYS A 128 -17.65 -5.10 26.34
C LYS A 128 -18.33 -5.20 24.98
N CYS A 129 -17.99 -6.21 24.17
CA CYS A 129 -18.73 -6.52 22.96
C CYS A 129 -20.05 -7.21 23.33
N GLN A 130 -21.12 -6.44 23.38
CA GLN A 130 -22.45 -6.90 23.83
C GLN A 130 -23.14 -7.87 22.85
N ALA A 131 -22.53 -8.18 21.71
CA ALA A 131 -23.10 -9.09 20.72
C ALA A 131 -22.53 -10.50 20.90
N LYS A 132 -23.42 -11.48 21.17
CA LYS A 132 -23.14 -12.88 20.80
C LYS A 132 -22.87 -12.87 19.29
N MET A 133 -21.65 -13.22 18.88
CA MET A 133 -21.33 -13.37 17.46
C MET A 133 -22.40 -14.25 16.81
N SER A 134 -23.17 -13.68 15.87
CA SER A 134 -24.11 -14.47 15.10
C SER A 134 -23.31 -15.56 14.38
N PRO A 135 -23.71 -16.83 14.51
CA PRO A 135 -23.05 -17.90 13.79
C PRO A 135 -23.18 -17.61 12.30
N SER A 136 -22.03 -17.58 11.63
CA SER A 136 -21.82 -17.67 10.18
C SER A 136 -23.08 -17.34 9.36
N VAL A 137 -23.37 -16.05 9.17
CA VAL A 137 -24.17 -15.67 8.01
C VAL A 137 -23.27 -15.97 6.81
N ASN A 138 -23.65 -16.94 5.98
CA ASN A 138 -23.00 -17.15 4.69
C ASN A 138 -22.81 -15.77 4.06
N PRO A 139 -21.60 -15.38 3.64
CA PRO A 139 -21.40 -14.07 3.07
C PRO A 139 -22.41 -13.88 1.94
N THR A 140 -22.75 -12.62 1.62
CA THR A 140 -23.34 -12.33 0.31
C THR A 140 -22.24 -12.55 -0.73
N MET A 141 -21.85 -13.83 -0.91
CA MET A 141 -20.68 -14.22 -1.66
C MET A 141 -20.92 -13.85 -3.11
N ASP A 142 -20.03 -13.03 -3.64
CA ASP A 142 -19.76 -12.99 -5.07
C ASP A 142 -19.18 -14.35 -5.49
N GLU A 143 -20.06 -15.34 -5.66
CA GLU A 143 -19.72 -16.70 -6.04
C GLU A 143 -18.93 -16.70 -7.35
N GLU A 144 -19.30 -15.84 -8.29
CA GLU A 144 -18.61 -15.69 -9.57
C GLU A 144 -17.15 -15.24 -9.38
N GLY A 145 -16.92 -14.15 -8.65
CA GLY A 145 -15.58 -13.66 -8.35
C GLY A 145 -14.72 -14.69 -7.61
N LEU A 146 -15.29 -15.42 -6.66
CA LEU A 146 -14.59 -16.46 -5.89
C LEU A 146 -14.30 -17.73 -6.70
N ASN A 147 -15.25 -18.17 -7.53
CA ASN A 147 -15.07 -19.32 -8.43
C ASN A 147 -13.98 -19.01 -9.48
N ASN A 148 -13.86 -17.75 -9.90
CA ASN A 148 -12.79 -17.29 -10.79
C ASN A 148 -11.38 -17.34 -10.15
N ILE A 149 -11.26 -17.39 -8.82
CA ILE A 149 -9.97 -17.59 -8.13
C ILE A 149 -9.47 -19.03 -8.33
N GLU A 150 -10.36 -20.01 -8.39
CA GLU A 150 -10.01 -21.44 -8.44
C GLU A 150 -9.42 -21.87 -9.78
N ALA A 151 -9.81 -21.23 -10.88
CA ALA A 151 -9.40 -21.64 -12.22
C ALA A 151 -7.91 -21.33 -12.56
N ASN A 152 -7.19 -20.56 -11.74
CA ASN A 152 -5.88 -20.00 -12.12
C ASN A 152 -4.72 -20.16 -11.11
N ALA A 153 -4.87 -20.95 -10.03
CA ALA A 153 -3.87 -20.98 -8.95
C ALA A 153 -3.02 -22.25 -8.90
N MET A 154 -1.91 -22.27 -9.65
CA MET A 154 -0.74 -23.07 -9.29
C MET A 154 -0.10 -22.46 -8.01
N HIS A 155 0.00 -23.31 -6.99
CA HIS A 155 0.63 -23.20 -5.66
C HIS A 155 1.29 -21.86 -5.24
N VAL A 156 0.59 -21.06 -4.42
CA VAL A 156 1.02 -20.60 -3.07
C VAL A 156 -0.25 -20.14 -2.34
N GLU A 157 -0.98 -21.06 -1.70
CA GLU A 157 -2.18 -20.71 -0.93
C GLU A 157 -1.87 -20.38 0.54
N SER A 158 -0.68 -20.75 1.03
CA SER A 158 -0.38 -20.78 2.46
C SER A 158 0.89 -20.02 2.80
N VAL A 159 0.81 -19.08 3.74
CA VAL A 159 1.91 -18.21 4.19
C VAL A 159 2.11 -18.40 5.70
N ALA A 160 3.33 -18.20 6.22
CA ALA A 160 3.57 -18.25 7.66
C ALA A 160 2.71 -17.19 8.37
N ALA A 161 2.06 -17.56 9.47
CA ALA A 161 1.13 -16.68 10.18
C ALA A 161 1.78 -15.37 10.65
N GLU A 162 3.02 -15.45 11.11
CA GLU A 162 3.87 -14.31 11.50
C GLU A 162 4.18 -13.32 10.36
N ASP A 163 4.14 -13.77 9.10
CA ASP A 163 4.33 -12.92 7.93
C ASP A 163 3.04 -12.14 7.59
N VAL A 164 1.90 -12.44 8.24
CA VAL A 164 0.57 -11.88 7.93
C VAL A 164 0.17 -10.81 8.94
N THR A 165 -0.20 -9.64 8.43
CA THR A 165 -0.80 -8.55 9.22
C THR A 165 -2.14 -8.16 8.60
N VAL A 166 -3.19 -8.12 9.41
CA VAL A 166 -4.52 -7.66 9.02
C VAL A 166 -4.79 -6.29 9.62
N TRP A 167 -5.23 -5.35 8.78
CA TRP A 167 -5.63 -4.01 9.20
C TRP A 167 -7.14 -3.84 9.03
N ILE A 168 -7.81 -3.33 10.06
CA ILE A 168 -9.26 -3.18 10.11
C ILE A 168 -9.61 -1.73 10.41
N ASP A 169 -10.36 -1.12 9.50
CA ASP A 169 -11.12 0.09 9.77
C ASP A 169 -12.61 -0.30 9.90
N PRO A 170 -13.17 -0.28 11.12
CA PRO A 170 -14.53 -0.73 11.35
C PRO A 170 -15.58 0.27 10.84
N LEU A 171 -15.24 1.53 10.65
CA LEU A 171 -16.13 2.55 10.10
C LEU A 171 -15.26 3.72 9.60
N ASP A 172 -14.92 3.67 8.31
CA ASP A 172 -14.27 4.80 7.64
C ASP A 172 -15.31 5.89 7.39
N ALA A 173 -14.89 7.14 7.54
CA ALA A 173 -15.72 8.34 7.43
C ALA A 173 -16.72 8.54 8.58
N THR A 174 -16.30 8.33 9.84
CA THR A 174 -17.14 8.56 11.03
C THR A 174 -17.71 9.98 11.10
N GLN A 175 -16.92 11.00 10.72
CA GLN A 175 -17.41 12.37 10.62
C GLN A 175 -18.56 12.47 9.61
N GLU A 176 -18.39 11.94 8.40
CA GLU A 176 -19.46 11.93 7.40
C GLU A 176 -20.67 11.09 7.81
N PHE A 177 -20.47 10.01 8.56
CA PHE A 177 -21.55 9.20 9.13
C PHE A 177 -22.42 10.03 10.09
N THR A 178 -21.81 10.81 10.99
CA THR A 178 -22.54 11.71 11.91
C THR A 178 -23.25 12.86 11.18
N GLU A 179 -22.73 13.28 10.03
CA GLU A 179 -23.33 14.31 9.16
C GLU A 179 -24.41 13.78 8.22
N ASN A 180 -24.76 12.48 8.31
CA ASN A 180 -25.69 11.81 7.40
C ASN A 180 -25.24 11.82 5.92
N LEU A 181 -23.93 11.79 5.68
CA LEU A 181 -23.31 11.72 4.36
C LEU A 181 -22.83 10.30 4.07
N LEU A 182 -23.82 9.41 4.02
CA LEU A 182 -23.64 7.96 4.08
C LEU A 182 -22.89 7.36 2.87
N ASP A 183 -22.84 8.05 1.73
CA ASP A 183 -22.15 7.58 0.53
C ASP A 183 -20.65 7.37 0.72
N TYR A 184 -20.05 8.08 1.69
CA TYR A 184 -18.63 8.01 2.02
C TYR A 184 -18.29 6.88 2.99
N VAL A 185 -19.28 6.34 3.69
CA VAL A 185 -19.07 5.39 4.79
C VAL A 185 -18.66 4.05 4.21
N THR A 186 -17.56 3.49 4.72
CA THR A 186 -17.10 2.14 4.35
C THR A 186 -16.64 1.35 5.56
N THR A 187 -16.60 0.03 5.43
CA THR A 187 -15.88 -0.84 6.38
C THR A 187 -14.78 -1.55 5.61
N MET A 188 -13.59 -1.63 6.19
CA MET A 188 -12.40 -2.05 5.44
C MET A 188 -11.60 -3.12 6.17
N VAL A 189 -11.14 -4.09 5.39
CA VAL A 189 -10.20 -5.11 5.85
C VAL A 189 -9.08 -5.23 4.82
N CYS A 190 -7.84 -5.19 5.28
CA CYS A 190 -6.67 -5.41 4.46
C CYS A 190 -5.86 -6.57 5.01
N VAL A 191 -5.32 -7.41 4.14
CA VAL A 191 -4.31 -8.42 4.50
C VAL A 191 -2.99 -8.03 3.83
N ALA A 192 -1.98 -7.78 4.64
CA ALA A 192 -0.60 -7.59 4.22
C ALA A 192 0.22 -8.84 4.51
N VAL A 193 1.09 -9.20 3.57
CA VAL A 193 2.10 -10.25 3.71
C VAL A 193 3.47 -9.61 3.63
N ARG A 194 4.25 -9.67 4.73
CA ARG A 194 5.56 -9.00 4.86
C ARG A 194 5.50 -7.53 4.46
N GLY A 195 4.51 -6.84 5.01
CA GLY A 195 4.30 -5.41 4.79
C GLY A 195 3.73 -5.02 3.43
N VAL A 196 3.52 -5.97 2.51
CA VAL A 196 2.91 -5.70 1.19
C VAL A 196 1.42 -6.04 1.23
N PRO A 197 0.50 -5.12 0.88
CA PRO A 197 -0.92 -5.40 0.90
C PRO A 197 -1.28 -6.31 -0.28
N VAL A 198 -1.80 -7.50 0.02
CA VAL A 198 -2.10 -8.55 -0.97
C VAL A 198 -3.60 -8.79 -1.16
N ILE A 199 -4.39 -8.60 -0.11
CA ILE A 199 -5.85 -8.65 -0.15
C ILE A 199 -6.39 -7.33 0.41
N GLY A 200 -7.39 -6.78 -0.26
CA GLY A 200 -8.13 -5.61 0.22
C GLY A 200 -9.61 -5.85 0.03
N VAL A 201 -10.39 -5.50 1.05
CA VAL A 201 -11.85 -5.54 1.07
C VAL A 201 -12.34 -4.16 1.51
N ILE A 202 -13.20 -3.54 0.70
CA ILE A 202 -13.93 -2.32 1.03
C ILE A 202 -15.41 -2.63 0.81
N HIS A 203 -16.19 -2.56 1.88
CA HIS A 203 -17.63 -2.76 1.84
C HIS A 203 -18.36 -1.43 2.03
N LYS A 204 -19.31 -1.12 1.15
CA LYS A 204 -20.20 0.05 1.22
C LYS A 204 -21.55 -0.36 1.83
N PRO A 205 -21.79 -0.06 3.12
CA PRO A 205 -23.03 -0.42 3.81
C PRO A 205 -24.23 0.46 3.43
N PHE A 206 -24.05 1.55 2.68
CA PHE A 206 -25.13 2.44 2.25
C PHE A 206 -25.08 2.67 0.74
N GLY A 207 -26.20 3.12 0.17
CA GLY A 207 -26.38 3.33 -1.27
C GLY A 207 -27.26 2.28 -1.93
N GLU A 208 -26.88 1.84 -3.14
CA GLU A 208 -27.64 0.89 -3.95
C GLU A 208 -27.75 -0.50 -3.29
N GLN A 209 -28.83 -1.21 -3.62
CA GLN A 209 -29.09 -2.58 -3.18
C GLN A 209 -28.90 -3.57 -4.35
N PRO A 210 -28.26 -4.73 -4.13
CA PRO A 210 -27.61 -5.15 -2.88
C PRO A 210 -26.39 -4.27 -2.54
N HIS A 211 -26.13 -4.10 -1.25
CA HIS A 211 -24.93 -3.40 -0.76
C HIS A 211 -23.66 -3.95 -1.42
N GLN A 212 -22.71 -3.07 -1.76
CA GLN A 212 -21.59 -3.43 -2.62
C GLN A 212 -20.34 -3.77 -1.81
N THR A 213 -19.73 -4.92 -2.10
CA THR A 213 -18.44 -5.34 -1.55
C THR A 213 -17.40 -5.41 -2.66
N TYR A 214 -16.36 -4.58 -2.55
CA TYR A 214 -15.22 -4.59 -3.46
C TYR A 214 -14.08 -5.33 -2.80
N TRP A 215 -13.61 -6.39 -3.43
CA TRP A 215 -12.44 -7.10 -2.94
C TRP A 215 -11.46 -7.42 -4.04
N SER A 216 -10.20 -7.56 -3.67
CA SER A 216 -9.15 -8.03 -4.55
C SER A 216 -8.19 -8.96 -3.83
N TRP A 217 -7.63 -9.89 -4.58
CA TRP A 217 -6.44 -10.64 -4.23
C TRP A 217 -5.44 -10.42 -5.36
N ASN A 218 -4.41 -9.61 -5.08
CA ASN A 218 -3.45 -9.16 -6.08
C ASN A 218 -2.89 -10.33 -6.90
N GLN A 219 -2.97 -10.21 -8.23
CA GLN A 219 -2.58 -11.23 -9.23
C GLN A 219 -3.34 -12.57 -9.19
N ARG A 220 -4.40 -12.70 -8.40
CA ARG A 220 -5.22 -13.93 -8.29
C ARG A 220 -6.66 -13.73 -8.72
N GLY A 221 -7.31 -12.66 -8.28
CA GLY A 221 -8.71 -12.40 -8.60
C GLY A 221 -9.23 -11.12 -7.94
N MET A 222 -10.46 -10.74 -8.29
CA MET A 222 -11.17 -9.61 -7.70
C MET A 222 -12.68 -9.79 -7.87
N SER A 223 -13.46 -9.02 -7.12
CA SER A 223 -14.92 -9.10 -7.20
C SER A 223 -15.48 -8.62 -8.54
N SER A 224 -16.63 -9.15 -8.93
CA SER A 224 -17.39 -8.71 -10.09
C SER A 224 -17.75 -7.22 -9.99
N SER A 225 -18.08 -6.73 -8.79
CA SER A 225 -18.31 -5.29 -8.55
C SER A 225 -17.06 -4.45 -8.85
N LEU A 226 -15.86 -4.93 -8.51
CA LEU A 226 -14.62 -4.24 -8.84
C LEU A 226 -14.29 -4.32 -10.33
N LEU A 227 -14.61 -5.43 -11.00
CA LEU A 227 -14.48 -5.56 -12.45
C LEU A 227 -15.39 -4.57 -13.20
N LEU A 228 -16.65 -4.45 -12.76
CA LEU A 228 -17.61 -3.50 -13.34
C LEU A 228 -17.15 -2.05 -13.16
N LEU A 229 -16.67 -1.69 -11.96
CA LEU A 229 -16.03 -0.39 -11.70
C LEU A 229 -14.87 -0.11 -12.65
N LYS A 230 -14.10 -1.13 -13.02
CA LYS A 230 -12.96 -0.98 -13.94
C LYS A 230 -13.39 -0.55 -15.34
N HIS A 231 -14.62 -0.83 -15.77
CA HIS A 231 -15.11 -0.64 -17.14
C HIS A 231 -15.95 0.63 -17.35
N THR A 232 -16.26 1.39 -16.30
CA THR A 232 -17.25 2.49 -16.35
C THR A 232 -16.74 3.83 -16.91
N ARG A 233 -15.43 4.04 -17.12
CA ARG A 233 -14.95 5.34 -17.66
C ARG A 233 -15.01 5.39 -19.19
N SER A 234 -15.81 6.34 -19.69
CA SER A 234 -15.71 6.89 -21.04
C SER A 234 -14.37 7.62 -21.21
N GLU A 235 -13.65 7.34 -22.30
CA GLU A 235 -12.33 7.91 -22.66
C GLU A 235 -12.33 9.44 -22.94
N SER A 236 -13.29 10.21 -22.42
CA SER A 236 -13.69 11.51 -22.98
C SER A 236 -13.39 12.76 -22.13
N SER A 237 -12.78 12.65 -20.95
CA SER A 237 -12.37 13.83 -20.17
C SER A 237 -10.88 14.13 -20.34
N ASP A 238 -10.57 15.16 -21.15
CA ASP A 238 -9.22 15.67 -21.41
C ASP A 238 -8.54 16.35 -20.20
N SER A 239 -9.24 16.49 -19.07
CA SER A 239 -8.73 17.19 -17.89
C SER A 239 -8.48 16.22 -16.72
N PRO A 240 -7.25 16.17 -16.16
CA PRO A 240 -6.95 15.33 -15.00
C PRO A 240 -7.76 15.78 -13.77
N SER A 241 -8.33 14.83 -13.04
CA SER A 241 -9.07 15.08 -11.81
C SER A 241 -8.32 14.52 -10.59
N ILE A 242 -8.17 15.32 -9.54
CA ILE A 242 -7.57 14.90 -8.27
C ILE A 242 -8.63 14.93 -7.19
N ILE A 243 -8.81 13.80 -6.51
CA ILE A 243 -9.68 13.70 -5.35
C ILE A 243 -8.88 13.94 -4.06
N VAL A 244 -9.42 14.77 -3.17
CA VAL A 244 -8.80 15.17 -1.89
C VAL A 244 -9.82 15.09 -0.77
N SER A 245 -9.34 15.02 0.48
CA SER A 245 -10.22 15.05 1.66
C SER A 245 -10.99 16.36 1.76
N ARG A 246 -12.29 16.28 2.08
CA ARG A 246 -13.16 17.45 2.37
C ARG A 246 -12.59 18.33 3.48
N SER A 247 -12.10 17.72 4.56
CA SER A 247 -11.61 18.44 5.74
C SER A 247 -10.30 19.21 5.49
N HIS A 248 -9.64 18.99 4.35
CA HIS A 248 -8.33 19.57 4.03
C HIS A 248 -8.26 20.21 2.63
N ALA A 249 -9.40 20.37 1.96
CA ALA A 249 -9.48 20.81 0.58
C ALA A 249 -8.79 22.16 0.33
N GLY A 250 -8.88 23.12 1.26
CA GLY A 250 -8.39 24.50 1.05
C GLY A 250 -6.88 24.65 0.85
N LYS A 251 -6.06 24.00 1.69
CA LYS A 251 -4.59 24.09 1.61
C LYS A 251 -4.03 23.31 0.42
N VAL A 252 -4.55 22.10 0.22
CA VAL A 252 -4.13 21.22 -0.87
C VAL A 252 -4.51 21.81 -2.23
N LYS A 253 -5.71 22.42 -2.33
CA LYS A 253 -6.17 23.09 -3.55
C LYS A 253 -5.24 24.22 -3.98
N ALA A 254 -4.92 25.13 -3.05
CA ALA A 254 -4.03 26.26 -3.36
C ALA A 254 -2.63 25.79 -3.82
N GLU A 255 -2.07 24.77 -3.17
CA GLU A 255 -0.77 24.21 -3.55
C GLU A 255 -0.79 23.45 -4.88
N LEU A 256 -1.86 22.71 -5.18
CA LEU A 256 -2.00 21.95 -6.42
C LEU A 256 -2.31 22.87 -7.60
N GLU A 257 -3.17 23.88 -7.44
CA GLU A 257 -3.46 24.87 -8.47
C GLU A 257 -2.22 25.67 -8.84
N ALA A 258 -1.39 26.03 -7.86
CA ALA A 258 -0.12 26.73 -8.08
C ALA A 258 0.91 25.87 -8.84
N LYS A 259 0.91 24.55 -8.65
CA LYS A 259 1.91 23.64 -9.23
C LYS A 259 1.49 22.98 -10.55
N LEU A 260 0.19 22.73 -10.75
CA LEU A 260 -0.33 21.91 -11.86
C LEU A 260 -1.19 22.72 -12.85
N GLY A 261 -1.48 23.99 -12.55
CA GLY A 261 -2.21 24.91 -13.42
C GLY A 261 -3.75 24.80 -13.30
N SER A 262 -4.44 25.79 -13.85
CA SER A 262 -5.88 26.03 -13.69
C SER A 262 -6.83 25.04 -14.40
N LYS A 263 -6.29 24.03 -15.08
CA LYS A 263 -7.08 22.99 -15.78
C LYS A 263 -7.32 21.73 -14.94
N LEU A 264 -6.84 21.71 -13.71
CA LEU A 264 -7.01 20.58 -12.80
C LEU A 264 -8.39 20.63 -12.14
N GLN A 265 -9.17 19.56 -12.24
CA GLN A 265 -10.42 19.42 -11.50
C GLN A 265 -10.12 18.85 -10.11
N ILE A 266 -10.48 19.58 -9.05
CA ILE A 266 -10.36 19.09 -7.67
C ILE A 266 -11.72 18.60 -7.19
N ILE A 267 -11.77 17.33 -6.80
CA ILE A 267 -12.94 16.67 -6.23
C ILE A 267 -12.70 16.55 -4.73
N THR A 268 -13.66 16.98 -3.91
CA THR A 268 -13.58 16.86 -2.45
C THR A 268 -14.50 15.74 -1.97
N ALA A 269 -13.97 14.76 -1.26
CA ALA A 269 -14.76 13.64 -0.72
C ALA A 269 -14.33 13.24 0.70
N GLY A 270 -15.31 12.74 1.47
CA GLY A 270 -15.08 12.05 2.74
C GLY A 270 -14.60 10.61 2.53
N GLY A 271 -14.15 9.94 3.58
CA GLY A 271 -13.77 8.52 3.58
C GLY A 271 -12.52 8.16 2.76
N ALA A 272 -11.52 7.56 3.39
CA ALA A 272 -10.33 7.09 2.68
C ALA A 272 -10.65 5.96 1.69
N GLY A 273 -11.51 5.02 2.09
CA GLY A 273 -12.00 3.92 1.28
C GLY A 273 -12.79 4.40 0.06
N TYR A 274 -13.68 5.37 0.24
CA TYR A 274 -14.43 5.99 -0.86
C TYR A 274 -13.47 6.62 -1.89
N LYS A 275 -12.51 7.44 -1.44
CA LYS A 275 -11.52 8.08 -2.34
C LYS A 275 -10.69 7.06 -3.11
N ALA A 276 -10.33 5.93 -2.47
CA ALA A 276 -9.63 4.85 -3.14
C ALA A 276 -10.49 4.19 -4.23
N LEU A 277 -11.79 3.96 -3.96
CA LEU A 277 -12.73 3.41 -4.93
C LEU A 277 -12.96 4.36 -6.12
N GLU A 278 -13.00 5.67 -5.90
CA GLU A 278 -13.11 6.65 -6.99
C GLU A 278 -11.90 6.61 -7.94
N VAL A 279 -10.69 6.39 -7.42
CA VAL A 279 -9.49 6.16 -8.25
C VAL A 279 -9.53 4.78 -8.90
N ALA A 280 -10.01 3.76 -8.19
CA ALA A 280 -10.16 2.40 -8.72
C ALA A 280 -11.15 2.34 -9.90
N GLY A 281 -12.25 3.08 -9.82
CA GLY A 281 -13.25 3.24 -10.89
C GLY A 281 -12.84 4.21 -12.00
N SER A 282 -11.70 4.87 -11.86
CA SER A 282 -11.24 5.96 -12.73
C SER A 282 -12.20 7.16 -12.77
N ASN A 283 -13.03 7.40 -11.75
CA ASN A 283 -13.79 8.65 -11.59
C ASN A 283 -12.86 9.81 -11.19
N ALA A 284 -11.80 9.51 -10.43
CA ALA A 284 -10.68 10.39 -10.17
C ALA A 284 -9.40 9.86 -10.83
N SER A 285 -8.54 10.74 -11.36
CA SER A 285 -7.24 10.33 -11.90
C SER A 285 -6.21 10.00 -10.81
N ALA A 286 -6.28 10.68 -9.66
CA ALA A 286 -5.44 10.41 -8.50
C ALA A 286 -6.11 10.84 -7.19
N TYR A 287 -5.72 10.20 -6.09
CA TYR A 287 -6.09 10.60 -4.72
C TYR A 287 -4.84 11.14 -4.02
N ILE A 288 -4.95 12.36 -3.49
CA ILE A 288 -3.90 13.02 -2.71
C ILE A 288 -4.38 13.27 -1.28
N HIS A 289 -3.57 12.84 -0.32
CA HIS A 289 -3.71 13.20 1.09
C HIS A 289 -2.40 13.82 1.58
N SER A 290 -2.43 15.09 1.98
CA SER A 290 -1.21 15.83 2.33
C SER A 290 -0.78 15.70 3.79
N THR A 291 -1.69 15.26 4.66
CA THR A 291 -1.47 15.21 6.10
C THR A 291 -1.19 13.79 6.57
N LYS A 292 -1.18 13.58 7.90
CA LYS A 292 -1.02 12.26 8.48
C LYS A 292 -2.26 11.41 8.17
N ILE A 293 -2.06 10.11 8.00
CA ILE A 293 -3.13 9.14 7.78
C ILE A 293 -2.73 7.81 8.42
N LYS A 294 -3.68 6.99 8.83
CA LYS A 294 -3.41 5.71 9.48
C LYS A 294 -3.36 4.60 8.45
N LYS A 295 -2.72 3.49 8.81
CA LYS A 295 -2.57 2.33 7.91
C LYS A 295 -3.88 1.61 7.62
N TRP A 296 -4.79 1.55 8.58
CA TRP A 296 -6.13 0.98 8.36
C TRP A 296 -6.92 1.76 7.29
N ASP A 297 -6.79 3.09 7.24
CA ASP A 297 -7.44 3.95 6.23
C ASP A 297 -7.00 3.64 4.78
N ILE A 298 -5.74 3.21 4.58
CA ILE A 298 -5.13 3.16 3.23
C ILE A 298 -4.76 1.75 2.76
N CYS A 299 -4.64 0.77 3.66
CA CYS A 299 -4.15 -0.57 3.30
C CYS A 299 -5.10 -1.27 2.30
N ALA A 300 -6.40 -1.27 2.58
CA ALA A 300 -7.39 -1.94 1.72
C ALA A 300 -7.45 -1.29 0.33
N GLY A 301 -7.39 0.05 0.29
CA GLY A 301 -7.31 0.82 -0.94
C GLY A 301 -6.04 0.53 -1.76
N ASP A 302 -4.86 0.43 -1.11
CA ASP A 302 -3.61 0.08 -1.81
C ASP A 302 -3.68 -1.32 -2.43
N ALA A 303 -4.21 -2.32 -1.70
CA ALA A 303 -4.42 -3.66 -2.25
C ALA A 303 -5.31 -3.65 -3.50
N ILE A 304 -6.45 -2.94 -3.44
CA ILE A 304 -7.38 -2.80 -4.58
C ILE A 304 -6.70 -2.14 -5.78
N LEU A 305 -6.00 -1.02 -5.56
CA LEU A 305 -5.32 -0.31 -6.65
C LEU A 305 -4.22 -1.16 -7.27
N ARG A 306 -3.44 -1.91 -6.48
CA ARG A 306 -2.42 -2.84 -6.98
C ARG A 306 -2.99 -3.91 -7.88
N ALA A 307 -4.13 -4.51 -7.51
CA ALA A 307 -4.81 -5.49 -8.33
C ALA A 307 -5.27 -4.89 -9.69
N LEU A 308 -5.52 -3.58 -9.73
CA LEU A 308 -5.86 -2.83 -10.93
C LEU A 308 -4.65 -2.24 -11.68
N GLY A 309 -3.42 -2.53 -11.26
CA GLY A 309 -2.17 -2.03 -11.87
C GLY A 309 -1.73 -0.64 -11.40
N GLY A 310 -2.41 -0.09 -10.39
CA GLY A 310 -2.03 1.11 -9.64
C GLY A 310 -1.23 0.82 -8.38
N GLN A 311 -1.12 1.81 -7.50
CA GLN A 311 -0.59 1.67 -6.14
C GLN A 311 -0.84 2.95 -5.32
N MET A 312 -0.70 2.84 -4.01
CA MET A 312 -0.51 3.97 -3.09
C MET A 312 0.95 4.08 -2.67
N VAL A 313 1.47 5.31 -2.71
CA VAL A 313 2.83 5.67 -2.28
C VAL A 313 2.76 6.90 -1.39
N THR A 314 3.84 7.19 -0.66
CA THR A 314 3.97 8.49 0.02
C THR A 314 4.05 9.62 -0.99
N LEU A 315 3.91 10.88 -0.57
CA LEU A 315 4.10 12.02 -1.48
C LEU A 315 5.53 12.14 -2.02
N ASN A 316 6.50 11.50 -1.34
CA ASN A 316 7.88 11.38 -1.80
C ASN A 316 8.07 10.25 -2.83
N GLY A 317 7.02 9.46 -3.09
CA GLY A 317 7.05 8.30 -3.98
C GLY A 317 7.61 7.03 -3.34
N ASP A 318 7.73 7.00 -2.01
CA ASP A 318 8.20 5.82 -1.28
C ASP A 318 7.06 4.82 -1.07
N ARG A 319 7.44 3.54 -0.98
CA ARG A 319 6.48 2.47 -0.68
C ARG A 319 6.03 2.56 0.76
N ILE A 320 4.72 2.48 0.97
CA ILE A 320 4.13 2.36 2.30
C ILE A 320 4.20 0.88 2.71
N THR A 321 4.77 0.60 3.88
CA THR A 321 4.76 -0.75 4.47
C THR A 321 3.65 -0.91 5.49
N TYR A 322 3.06 -2.11 5.55
CA TYR A 322 1.95 -2.49 6.41
C TYR A 322 2.33 -3.59 7.42
N ASP A 323 3.62 -3.71 7.77
CA ASP A 323 4.10 -4.66 8.80
C ASP A 323 3.57 -4.30 10.19
N ALA A 324 3.23 -5.31 11.00
CA ALA A 324 2.68 -5.13 12.35
C ALA A 324 3.60 -4.32 13.30
N GLN A 325 4.92 -4.40 13.12
CA GLN A 325 5.90 -3.74 14.00
C GLN A 325 6.17 -2.28 13.62
N THR A 326 5.58 -1.80 12.53
CA THR A 326 5.84 -0.45 12.03
C THR A 326 4.84 0.55 12.58
N ASN A 327 5.20 1.84 12.57
CA ASN A 327 4.31 2.89 13.04
C ASN A 327 2.98 2.86 12.28
N VAL A 328 1.88 2.87 13.02
CA VAL A 328 0.51 2.89 12.50
C VAL A 328 0.21 4.15 11.70
N VAL A 329 0.86 5.28 12.04
CA VAL A 329 0.71 6.55 11.35
C VAL A 329 1.68 6.62 10.16
N ASN A 330 1.15 6.90 8.98
CA ASN A 330 1.91 7.37 7.83
C ASN A 330 1.96 8.91 7.86
N SER A 331 3.15 9.48 8.03
CA SER A 331 3.36 10.94 8.15
C SER A 331 3.59 11.66 6.83
N ASP A 332 3.94 10.93 5.78
CA ASP A 332 4.53 11.50 4.57
C ASP A 332 3.48 11.74 3.47
N GLY A 333 2.22 11.81 3.88
CA GLY A 333 1.06 11.89 3.00
C GLY A 333 0.91 10.66 2.09
N VAL A 334 -0.06 10.72 1.18
CA VAL A 334 -0.40 9.65 0.24
C VAL A 334 -0.65 10.21 -1.14
N PHE A 335 -0.07 9.56 -2.14
CA PHE A 335 -0.42 9.69 -3.55
C PHE A 335 -0.86 8.32 -4.08
N ALA A 336 -2.11 8.23 -4.49
CA ALA A 336 -2.72 7.01 -5.00
C ALA A 336 -3.14 7.20 -6.45
N TYR A 337 -2.85 6.22 -7.30
CA TYR A 337 -3.15 6.29 -8.72
C TYR A 337 -3.45 4.89 -9.29
N ARG A 338 -4.08 4.88 -10.47
CA ARG A 338 -4.30 3.67 -11.27
C ARG A 338 -3.57 3.81 -12.61
N THR A 339 -2.87 2.75 -13.03
CA THR A 339 -2.28 2.69 -14.38
C THR A 339 -3.24 1.98 -15.31
N GLU A 340 -3.67 2.63 -16.39
CA GLU A 340 -4.40 1.92 -17.45
C GLU A 340 -3.47 0.87 -18.08
N ARG A 341 -3.74 -0.42 -17.81
CA ARG A 341 -3.16 -1.49 -18.62
C ARG A 341 -3.86 -1.54 -19.97
N LYS A 342 -3.35 -0.80 -20.95
CA LYS A 342 -3.47 -1.19 -22.36
C LYS A 342 -2.08 -1.55 -22.89
N GLY A 343 -1.82 -2.84 -23.07
CA GLY A 343 -0.90 -3.29 -24.14
C GLY A 343 0.40 -4.04 -23.81
N LEU A 344 0.61 -4.67 -22.64
CA LEU A 344 1.92 -5.29 -22.34
C LEU A 344 2.24 -6.65 -23.04
N TRP A 345 1.58 -7.08 -24.13
CA TRP A 345 1.99 -8.34 -24.79
C TRP A 345 1.86 -8.43 -26.32
N ARG A 346 1.78 -7.32 -27.08
CA ARG A 346 1.67 -7.44 -28.56
C ARG A 346 2.65 -6.69 -29.45
N VAL A 347 3.68 -6.04 -28.91
CA VAL A 347 4.66 -5.34 -29.78
C VAL A 347 6.10 -5.60 -29.33
N LEU A 348 6.50 -6.88 -29.30
CA LEU A 348 7.92 -7.27 -29.29
C LEU A 348 8.23 -8.21 -30.47
N LYS A 349 7.83 -7.84 -31.70
CA LYS A 349 8.31 -8.58 -32.88
C LYS A 349 8.82 -7.79 -34.07
N HIS A 350 8.69 -6.46 -34.17
CA HIS A 350 9.22 -5.77 -35.36
C HIS A 350 9.70 -4.36 -35.04
N ALA A 351 11.01 -4.19 -34.81
CA ALA A 351 11.78 -3.02 -35.26
C ALA A 351 13.30 -3.36 -35.27
N PRO A 352 14.07 -2.89 -36.27
CA PRO A 352 15.43 -3.36 -36.59
C PRO A 352 16.52 -2.63 -35.79
N PRO A 353 17.79 -3.10 -35.83
CA PRO A 353 18.88 -2.51 -35.08
C PRO A 353 19.47 -1.29 -35.82
N THR A 354 19.88 -0.27 -35.07
CA THR A 354 21.02 0.68 -35.29
C THR A 354 20.78 1.89 -34.37
N GLY A 355 21.77 2.52 -33.73
CA GLY A 355 23.21 2.42 -33.85
C GLY A 355 23.92 2.73 -32.54
N SER A 356 25.22 2.49 -32.60
CA SER A 356 26.26 2.74 -31.60
C SER A 356 26.28 4.18 -31.11
N ASP A 357 26.45 4.35 -29.80
CA ASP A 357 27.56 5.12 -29.24
C ASP A 357 27.85 4.64 -27.82
N GLY A 358 29.13 4.35 -27.59
CA GLY A 358 29.63 3.73 -26.37
C GLY A 358 29.71 4.71 -25.21
N ALA A 359 28.99 4.41 -24.14
CA ALA A 359 29.36 4.78 -22.78
C ALA A 359 28.88 3.67 -21.84
N SER A 360 29.82 2.92 -21.26
CA SER A 360 29.50 1.93 -20.24
C SER A 360 29.15 2.66 -18.93
N CYS A 361 27.89 2.55 -18.50
CA CYS A 361 27.41 3.10 -17.24
C CYS A 361 27.21 1.99 -16.19
N PRO A 362 27.69 2.17 -14.94
CA PRO A 362 27.37 1.28 -13.84
C PRO A 362 25.89 1.39 -13.45
N ARG A 363 25.30 0.27 -13.00
CA ARG A 363 23.90 0.20 -12.56
C ARG A 363 23.70 1.02 -11.28
N SER A 364 22.89 2.08 -11.34
CA SER A 364 22.44 2.86 -10.17
C SER A 364 20.93 2.70 -9.92
N VAL A 365 20.49 2.95 -8.69
CA VAL A 365 19.13 2.70 -8.18
C VAL A 365 18.09 3.68 -8.77
N SER A 366 18.51 4.87 -9.19
CA SER A 366 17.67 5.90 -9.83
C SER A 366 17.43 5.64 -11.32
N GLY A 367 18.40 5.04 -12.03
CA GLY A 367 18.22 4.61 -13.41
C GLY A 367 17.11 3.57 -13.56
N TYR A 368 16.91 2.74 -12.53
CA TYR A 368 15.80 1.77 -12.49
C TYR A 368 14.42 2.45 -12.49
N LYS A 369 14.23 3.56 -11.77
CA LYS A 369 12.94 4.28 -11.74
C LYS A 369 12.61 4.93 -13.10
N ALA A 370 13.62 5.43 -13.82
CA ALA A 370 13.44 5.88 -15.19
C ALA A 370 13.12 4.71 -16.15
N LEU A 371 13.68 3.52 -15.88
CA LEU A 371 13.34 2.28 -16.59
C LEU A 371 11.88 1.86 -16.34
N GLU A 372 11.34 2.08 -15.13
CA GLU A 372 9.93 1.84 -14.85
C GLU A 372 9.03 2.76 -15.70
N VAL A 373 9.41 4.03 -15.89
CA VAL A 373 8.71 4.93 -16.80
C VAL A 373 8.84 4.48 -18.26
N ALA A 374 10.05 4.09 -18.66
CA ALA A 374 10.35 3.67 -20.02
C ALA A 374 9.62 2.37 -20.39
N GLY A 375 9.50 1.44 -19.44
CA GLY A 375 8.76 0.18 -19.57
C GLY A 375 7.26 0.29 -19.33
N SER A 376 6.71 1.51 -19.19
CA SER A 376 5.30 1.77 -18.87
C SER A 376 4.80 1.18 -17.54
N ASN A 377 5.72 0.84 -16.62
CA ASN A 377 5.40 0.42 -15.26
C ASN A 377 5.09 1.63 -14.35
N ALA A 378 5.48 2.84 -14.76
CA ALA A 378 5.13 4.10 -14.14
C ALA A 378 4.76 5.15 -15.22
N SER A 379 3.80 6.04 -14.91
CA SER A 379 3.40 7.10 -15.86
C SER A 379 4.40 8.27 -15.90
N ALA A 380 5.06 8.52 -14.77
CA ALA A 380 6.12 9.52 -14.64
C ALA A 380 7.02 9.17 -13.47
N TYR A 381 8.24 9.71 -13.48
CA TYR A 381 9.20 9.68 -12.38
C TYR A 381 9.54 11.11 -11.99
N ILE A 382 9.44 11.42 -10.70
CA ILE A 382 9.75 12.74 -10.16
C ILE A 382 10.81 12.56 -9.07
N HIS A 383 11.86 13.37 -9.13
CA HIS A 383 12.88 13.47 -8.09
C HIS A 383 13.05 14.94 -7.73
N SER A 384 12.69 15.33 -6.52
CA SER A 384 12.61 16.73 -6.09
C SER A 384 13.90 17.31 -5.52
N THR A 385 14.91 16.47 -5.31
CA THR A 385 16.19 16.88 -4.70
C THR A 385 17.35 16.73 -5.68
N LYS A 386 18.54 17.19 -5.27
CA LYS A 386 19.77 17.13 -6.07
C LYS A 386 20.08 15.69 -6.47
N ILE A 387 20.39 15.45 -7.74
CA ILE A 387 20.73 14.13 -8.27
C ILE A 387 21.93 14.20 -9.20
N LYS A 388 22.82 13.21 -9.13
CA LYS A 388 24.01 13.18 -9.98
C LYS A 388 23.61 12.82 -11.41
N LYS A 389 24.24 13.43 -12.41
CA LYS A 389 23.89 13.20 -13.82
C LYS A 389 24.14 11.75 -14.26
N TRP A 390 25.19 11.09 -13.76
CA TRP A 390 25.44 9.66 -14.03
C TRP A 390 24.41 8.72 -13.40
N ASP A 391 23.67 9.18 -12.38
CA ASP A 391 22.63 8.39 -11.73
C ASP A 391 21.35 8.32 -12.59
N ILE A 392 21.21 9.18 -13.60
CA ILE A 392 20.01 9.28 -14.46
C ILE A 392 20.31 9.14 -15.96
N CYS A 393 21.56 9.28 -16.42
CA CYS A 393 21.89 9.35 -17.84
C CYS A 393 21.47 8.10 -18.63
N ALA A 394 21.69 6.90 -18.07
CA ALA A 394 21.29 5.65 -18.70
C ALA A 394 19.76 5.53 -18.80
N GLY A 395 19.06 5.94 -17.74
CA GLY A 395 17.60 5.97 -17.70
C GLY A 395 17.00 6.96 -18.70
N ASP A 396 17.60 8.14 -18.82
CA ASP A 396 17.19 9.16 -19.81
C ASP A 396 17.41 8.68 -21.24
N ALA A 397 18.57 8.08 -21.55
CA ALA A 397 18.85 7.55 -22.88
C ALA A 397 17.83 6.47 -23.31
N ILE A 398 17.54 5.52 -22.42
CA ILE A 398 16.55 4.46 -22.66
C ILE A 398 15.14 5.03 -22.79
N LEU A 399 14.77 5.96 -21.91
CA LEU A 399 13.46 6.62 -21.95
C LEU A 399 13.25 7.37 -23.26
N ARG A 400 14.27 8.09 -23.76
CA ARG A 400 14.21 8.78 -25.06
C ARG A 400 14.10 7.83 -26.23
N ALA A 401 14.87 6.74 -26.23
CA ALA A 401 14.78 5.71 -27.27
C ALA A 401 13.37 5.08 -27.35
N LEU A 402 12.66 5.03 -26.23
CA LEU A 402 11.28 4.53 -26.12
C LEU A 402 10.21 5.63 -26.23
N GLY A 403 10.59 6.78 -26.79
CA GLY A 403 9.68 7.89 -27.09
C GLY A 403 9.21 8.66 -25.86
N GLY A 404 10.01 8.72 -24.79
CA GLY A 404 9.81 9.56 -23.62
C GLY A 404 10.80 10.70 -23.49
N GLN A 405 10.70 11.46 -22.41
CA GLN A 405 11.55 12.61 -22.10
C GLN A 405 11.91 12.62 -20.62
N MET A 406 13.15 13.02 -20.33
CA MET A 406 13.60 13.42 -19.00
C MET A 406 14.08 14.87 -19.04
N VAL A 407 13.55 15.68 -18.14
CA VAL A 407 13.78 17.12 -18.02
C VAL A 407 14.03 17.49 -16.55
N THR A 408 14.57 18.68 -16.29
CA THR A 408 14.56 19.25 -14.94
C THR A 408 13.12 19.53 -14.49
N LEU A 409 12.88 19.80 -13.21
CA LEU A 409 11.53 20.21 -12.77
C LEU A 409 11.07 21.53 -13.40
N ASN A 410 12.03 22.35 -13.86
CA ASN A 410 11.77 23.57 -14.63
C ASN A 410 11.50 23.30 -16.12
N GLY A 411 11.47 22.03 -16.54
CA GLY A 411 11.21 21.63 -17.93
C GLY A 411 12.42 21.77 -18.86
N GLU A 412 13.62 22.00 -18.32
CA GLU A 412 14.83 22.17 -19.12
C GLU A 412 15.42 20.81 -19.50
N ARG A 413 16.04 20.76 -20.68
CA ARG A 413 16.70 19.54 -21.13
C ARG A 413 17.95 19.31 -20.30
N ILE A 414 18.04 18.12 -19.70
CA ILE A 414 19.26 17.69 -19.02
C ILE A 414 20.33 17.36 -20.08
N THR A 415 21.49 18.02 -19.99
CA THR A 415 22.66 17.74 -20.83
C THR A 415 23.72 16.97 -20.03
N TYR A 416 24.48 16.12 -20.72
CA TYR A 416 25.51 15.24 -20.14
C TYR A 416 26.91 15.54 -20.68
N ASP A 417 27.14 16.77 -21.14
CA ASP A 417 28.47 17.19 -21.60
C ASP A 417 29.51 17.16 -20.46
N ALA A 418 30.79 17.00 -20.81
CA ALA A 418 31.88 16.90 -19.86
C ALA A 418 32.24 18.23 -19.16
N GLN A 419 31.62 19.35 -19.57
CA GLN A 419 31.93 20.70 -19.09
C GLN A 419 30.87 21.27 -18.14
N THR A 420 29.73 20.59 -17.96
CA THR A 420 28.65 21.02 -17.08
C THR A 420 28.74 20.43 -15.67
N ASN A 421 28.08 21.10 -14.73
CA ASN A 421 27.93 20.64 -13.36
C ASN A 421 27.48 19.18 -13.30
N VAL A 422 28.23 18.39 -12.53
CA VAL A 422 28.07 16.95 -12.35
C VAL A 422 26.77 16.58 -11.64
N VAL A 423 26.21 17.52 -10.87
CA VAL A 423 24.99 17.38 -10.10
C VAL A 423 23.91 18.26 -10.74
N ASN A 424 22.76 17.67 -11.04
CA ASN A 424 21.55 18.42 -11.34
C ASN A 424 20.91 18.89 -10.03
N SER A 425 20.85 20.21 -9.82
CA SER A 425 20.28 20.81 -8.62
C SER A 425 18.76 20.92 -8.64
N ASP A 426 18.15 20.85 -9.82
CA ASP A 426 16.78 21.34 -10.05
C ASP A 426 15.76 20.21 -10.09
N GLY A 427 16.14 19.04 -9.56
CA GLY A 427 15.34 17.83 -9.62
C GLY A 427 15.14 17.31 -11.05
N VAL A 428 14.41 16.21 -11.18
CA VAL A 428 14.20 15.51 -12.46
C VAL A 428 12.74 15.10 -12.60
N PHE A 429 12.22 15.26 -13.82
CA PHE A 429 10.93 14.76 -14.24
C PHE A 429 11.08 13.91 -15.51
N ALA A 430 10.63 12.66 -15.47
CA ALA A 430 10.64 11.74 -16.60
C ALA A 430 9.23 11.26 -16.96
N TYR A 431 8.89 11.21 -18.25
CA TYR A 431 7.56 10.82 -18.75
C TYR A 431 7.62 10.24 -20.18
N ARG A 432 6.56 9.54 -20.65
CA ARG A 432 6.44 9.09 -22.06
C ARG A 432 5.61 10.07 -22.91
N THR A 433 6.05 10.33 -24.14
CA THR A 433 5.49 11.38 -25.04
C THR A 433 4.17 10.98 -25.72
N GLU A 434 3.70 9.74 -25.55
CA GLU A 434 2.35 9.30 -25.97
C GLU A 434 1.24 10.05 -25.20
N ARG A 435 1.59 10.83 -24.17
CA ARG A 435 0.69 11.78 -23.50
C ARG A 435 1.00 13.23 -23.91
N LYS A 436 0.59 13.62 -25.12
CA LYS A 436 0.72 15.01 -25.62
C LYS A 436 -0.07 16.06 -24.81
N GLY A 437 -0.93 15.65 -23.87
CA GLY A 437 -1.78 16.54 -23.07
C GLY A 437 -1.07 17.26 -21.91
N LEU A 438 -0.01 16.68 -21.32
CA LEU A 438 0.65 17.30 -20.16
C LEU A 438 1.55 18.49 -20.54
N TRP A 439 2.12 18.51 -21.75
CA TRP A 439 3.11 19.52 -22.15
C TRP A 439 2.52 20.85 -22.62
N ARG A 440 1.28 20.86 -23.16
CA ARG A 440 0.65 22.11 -23.63
C ARG A 440 0.28 23.07 -22.49
N VAL A 441 0.15 22.58 -21.26
CA VAL A 441 -0.22 23.40 -20.10
C VAL A 441 0.98 24.22 -19.58
N LEU A 442 2.21 23.80 -19.87
CA LEU A 442 3.42 24.45 -19.32
C LEU A 442 4.05 25.51 -20.24
N LYS A 443 3.60 25.65 -21.50
CA LYS A 443 4.29 26.50 -22.49
C LYS A 443 3.64 27.86 -22.76
N HIS A 444 2.44 28.14 -22.24
CA HIS A 444 1.71 29.39 -22.52
C HIS A 444 1.22 30.04 -21.22
N ALA A 445 2.15 30.49 -20.38
CA ALA A 445 1.92 31.62 -19.50
C ALA A 445 2.48 32.87 -20.21
N PRO A 446 1.70 33.94 -20.42
CA PRO A 446 2.23 35.18 -20.98
C PRO A 446 3.23 35.82 -19.99
N PRO A 447 4.25 36.55 -20.48
CA PRO A 447 5.23 37.19 -19.62
C PRO A 447 4.54 38.29 -18.81
N THR A 448 4.66 38.21 -17.49
CA THR A 448 4.33 39.32 -16.59
C THR A 448 5.22 40.51 -16.93
N GLY A 449 4.60 41.61 -17.35
CA GLY A 449 5.29 42.84 -17.72
C GLY A 449 6.10 43.42 -16.57
N SER A 450 7.24 44.02 -16.93
CA SER A 450 7.99 44.97 -16.13
C SER A 450 7.74 46.39 -16.67
N ASP A 451 7.25 47.24 -15.77
CA ASP A 451 7.21 48.70 -15.69
C ASP A 451 7.72 49.57 -16.86
N GLY A 452 6.96 50.64 -17.14
CA GLY A 452 7.46 51.85 -17.80
C GLY A 452 6.38 52.84 -18.27
N ALA A 453 6.20 53.91 -17.47
CA ALA A 453 5.45 55.16 -17.68
C ALA A 453 3.92 55.17 -17.45
#